data_AF-A0A1Q6LRQ2-F1
#
_entry.id   AF-A0A1Q6LRQ2-F1
#
_cell.length_a   1.000
_cell.length_b   1.000
_cell.length_c   1.000
_cell.angle_alpha   90.00
_cell.angle_beta   90.00
_cell.angle_gamma   90.00
#
_symmetry.space_group_name_H-M   'P 1'
#
loop_
_entity.id
_entity.type
_entity.pdbx_description
1 polymer ?
#
loop_
_entity_poly.entity_id
_entity_poly.type
_entity_poly.pdbx_seq_one_letter_code
_entity_poly.pdbx_strand_id
1 'polypeptide(L)'
;MKVEMLSNTIIVYLLDNKKYNEDSDIKKILINVFDNLEKYYNITFTSDYNLELYINRYYGMILEIKENEDFIYDDIVNLKLNILRDTLFLYEVDDPLEYINYEIYYYNDKFYVNAKREDINLMENSNLVYGDIVYKIIGRGIKI
;
A
#
# COMPACT_ATOMS: atom_id res chain seq x y z
N MET A 1 -8.52 -7.74 2.17
CA MET A 1 -8.47 -6.42 1.51
C MET A 1 -8.97 -5.39 2.50
N LYS A 2 -8.20 -4.34 2.76
CA LYS A 2 -8.63 -3.15 3.53
C LYS A 2 -8.65 -1.98 2.57
N VAL A 3 -9.60 -1.05 2.73
CA VAL A 3 -9.71 0.15 1.90
C VAL A 3 -9.75 1.37 2.81
N GLU A 4 -8.95 2.37 2.49
CA GLU A 4 -8.96 3.68 3.12
C GLU A 4 -9.28 4.73 2.05
N MET A 5 -10.10 5.71 2.41
CA MET A 5 -10.49 6.80 1.52
C MET A 5 -9.94 8.11 2.09
N LEU A 6 -9.09 8.76 1.32
CA LEU A 6 -8.61 10.11 1.52
C LEU A 6 -9.23 10.97 0.41
N SER A 7 -9.43 12.27 0.65
CA SER A 7 -10.20 13.21 -0.20
C SER A 7 -10.38 12.81 -1.67
N ASN A 8 -9.28 12.64 -2.41
CA ASN A 8 -9.27 12.22 -3.83
C ASN A 8 -8.40 10.98 -4.11
N THR A 9 -8.06 10.22 -3.07
CA THR A 9 -7.22 9.02 -3.16
C THR A 9 -7.88 7.85 -2.44
N ILE A 10 -8.06 6.76 -3.16
CA ILE A 10 -8.46 5.47 -2.58
C ILE A 10 -7.19 4.65 -2.37
N ILE A 11 -6.96 4.16 -1.16
CA ILE A 11 -5.84 3.28 -0.84
C ILE A 11 -6.39 1.88 -0.57
N VAL A 12 -5.94 0.89 -1.34
CA VAL A 12 -6.36 -0.50 -1.22
C VAL A 12 -5.18 -1.35 -0.77
N TYR A 13 -5.30 -1.92 0.42
CA TYR A 13 -4.31 -2.84 0.98
C TYR A 13 -4.67 -4.28 0.59
N LEU A 14 -3.81 -4.88 -0.23
CA LEU A 14 -3.90 -6.24 -0.75
C LEU A 14 -2.80 -7.08 -0.11
N LEU A 15 -2.98 -7.27 1.19
CA LEU A 15 -2.07 -7.99 2.05
C LEU A 15 -2.31 -9.50 1.87
N ASP A 16 -1.36 -10.20 1.26
CA ASP A 16 -1.36 -11.67 1.13
C ASP A 16 0.10 -12.13 0.96
N ASN A 17 0.46 -13.24 1.61
CA ASN A 17 1.80 -13.86 1.55
C ASN A 17 2.10 -14.53 0.20
N LYS A 18 1.23 -14.35 -0.79
CA LYS A 18 1.37 -14.93 -2.12
C LYS A 18 2.37 -14.13 -2.94
N LYS A 19 3.27 -14.86 -3.60
CA LYS A 19 4.22 -14.29 -4.55
C LYS A 19 3.48 -13.89 -5.83
N TYR A 20 3.33 -12.59 -6.07
CA TYR A 20 2.82 -12.05 -7.33
C TYR A 20 3.95 -11.92 -8.34
N ASN A 21 4.22 -13.00 -9.07
CA ASN A 21 5.42 -13.12 -9.91
C ASN A 21 5.19 -12.73 -11.38
N GLU A 22 3.94 -12.62 -11.84
CA GLU A 22 3.63 -12.36 -13.26
C GLU A 22 2.69 -11.17 -13.46
N ASP A 23 2.88 -10.41 -14.55
CA ASP A 23 2.03 -9.27 -14.91
C ASP A 23 0.57 -9.70 -15.20
N SER A 24 0.38 -10.95 -15.65
CA SER A 24 -0.94 -11.52 -15.92
C SER A 24 -1.79 -11.66 -14.64
N ASP A 25 -1.13 -11.85 -13.49
CA ASP A 25 -1.79 -11.91 -12.19
C ASP A 25 -2.21 -10.52 -11.72
N ILE A 26 -1.37 -9.49 -11.97
CA ILE A 26 -1.65 -8.10 -11.59
C ILE A 26 -2.96 -7.63 -12.25
N LYS A 27 -3.16 -7.90 -13.54
CA LYS A 27 -4.40 -7.50 -14.23
C LYS A 27 -5.64 -8.13 -13.59
N LYS A 28 -5.60 -9.42 -13.26
CA LYS A 28 -6.73 -10.13 -12.62
C LYS A 28 -7.00 -9.56 -11.23
N ILE A 29 -5.94 -9.25 -10.48
CA ILE A 29 -6.05 -8.64 -9.16
C ILE A 29 -6.70 -7.28 -9.26
N LEU A 30 -6.28 -6.44 -10.20
CA LEU A 30 -6.88 -5.12 -10.41
C LEU A 30 -8.36 -5.23 -10.78
N ILE A 31 -8.75 -6.13 -11.69
CA ILE A 31 -10.17 -6.37 -12.01
C ILE A 31 -10.95 -6.72 -10.74
N ASN A 32 -10.46 -7.68 -9.96
CA ASN A 32 -11.11 -8.07 -8.71
C ASN A 32 -11.18 -6.91 -7.69
N VAL A 33 -10.18 -6.03 -7.66
CA VAL A 33 -10.19 -4.83 -6.81
C VAL A 33 -11.30 -3.89 -7.25
N PHE A 34 -11.37 -3.54 -8.53
CA PHE A 34 -12.40 -2.65 -9.05
C PHE A 34 -13.81 -3.21 -8.82
N ASP A 35 -14.04 -4.50 -9.10
CA ASP A 35 -15.30 -5.18 -8.83
C ASP A 35 -15.69 -5.10 -7.34
N ASN A 36 -14.70 -5.27 -6.44
CA ASN A 36 -14.94 -5.20 -5.00
C ASN A 36 -15.20 -3.75 -4.53
N LEU A 37 -14.51 -2.76 -5.09
CA LEU A 37 -14.72 -1.35 -4.77
C LEU A 37 -16.13 -0.90 -5.18
N GLU A 38 -16.61 -1.33 -6.35
CA GLU A 38 -17.99 -1.07 -6.78
C GLU A 38 -18.98 -1.81 -5.87
N LYS A 39 -18.83 -3.12 -5.70
CA LYS A 39 -19.82 -3.97 -5.02
C LYS A 39 -19.93 -3.73 -3.52
N TYR A 40 -18.80 -3.54 -2.83
CA TYR A 40 -18.76 -3.50 -1.37
C TYR A 40 -18.52 -2.11 -0.81
N TYR A 41 -17.96 -1.18 -1.60
CA TYR A 41 -17.68 0.19 -1.16
C TYR A 41 -18.51 1.24 -1.91
N ASN A 42 -19.32 0.82 -2.89
CA ASN A 42 -20.19 1.69 -3.70
C ASN A 42 -19.41 2.84 -4.36
N ILE A 43 -18.20 2.54 -4.83
CA ILE A 43 -17.33 3.47 -5.55
C ILE A 43 -17.57 3.30 -7.04
N THR A 44 -17.85 4.39 -7.73
CA THR A 44 -17.99 4.43 -9.19
C THR A 44 -16.84 5.25 -9.76
N PHE A 45 -16.24 4.75 -10.84
CA PHE A 45 -15.13 5.41 -11.52
C PHE A 45 -15.70 6.20 -12.70
N THR A 46 -15.67 7.53 -12.62
CA THR A 46 -16.27 8.45 -13.63
C THR A 46 -15.29 9.49 -14.15
N SER A 47 -14.02 9.38 -13.80
CA SER A 47 -12.96 10.31 -14.19
C SER A 47 -11.71 9.55 -14.59
N ASP A 48 -10.68 10.25 -15.05
CA ASP A 48 -9.37 9.61 -15.24
C ASP A 48 -8.68 9.37 -13.90
N TYR A 49 -7.98 8.24 -13.77
CA TYR A 49 -7.25 7.90 -12.54
C TYR A 49 -5.79 7.57 -12.80
N ASN A 50 -4.93 8.05 -11.91
CA ASN A 50 -3.55 7.59 -11.80
C ASN A 50 -3.48 6.52 -10.72
N LEU A 51 -2.89 5.38 -11.06
CA LEU A 51 -2.74 4.25 -10.15
C LEU A 51 -1.27 4.02 -9.85
N GLU A 52 -0.95 3.88 -8.58
CA GLU A 52 0.36 3.45 -8.12
C GLU A 52 0.24 2.13 -7.36
N LEU A 53 0.83 1.08 -7.93
CA LEU A 53 0.85 -0.24 -7.33
C LEU A 53 2.22 -0.50 -6.71
N TYR A 54 2.27 -0.44 -5.39
CA TYR A 54 3.45 -0.77 -4.59
C TYR A 54 3.45 -2.27 -4.30
N ILE A 55 4.50 -2.98 -4.72
CA ILE A 55 4.63 -4.42 -4.54
C ILE A 55 5.81 -4.72 -3.63
N ASN A 56 5.51 -5.31 -2.48
CA ASN A 56 6.49 -5.90 -1.61
C ASN A 56 6.35 -7.43 -1.61
N ARG A 57 7.44 -8.13 -1.93
CA ARG A 57 7.50 -9.59 -2.04
C ARG A 57 7.15 -10.36 -0.75
N TYR A 58 7.09 -9.68 0.39
CA TYR A 58 6.81 -10.26 1.70
C TYR A 58 5.44 -9.88 2.24
N TYR A 59 4.95 -8.67 1.94
CA TYR A 59 3.70 -8.16 2.54
C TYR A 59 2.51 -8.13 1.60
N GLY A 60 2.75 -8.28 0.29
CA GLY A 60 1.73 -8.14 -0.72
C GLY A 60 1.80 -6.78 -1.39
N MET A 61 0.64 -6.16 -1.62
CA MET A 61 0.54 -4.96 -2.45
C MET A 61 -0.29 -3.86 -1.81
N ILE A 62 0.04 -2.63 -2.15
CA ILE A 62 -0.77 -1.45 -1.86
C ILE A 62 -1.06 -0.77 -3.20
N LEU A 63 -2.33 -0.53 -3.47
CA LEU A 63 -2.78 0.20 -4.64
C LEU A 63 -3.31 1.56 -4.21
N GLU A 64 -2.66 2.62 -4.66
CA GLU A 64 -3.23 3.97 -4.59
C GLU A 64 -3.94 4.29 -5.90
N ILE A 65 -5.17 4.77 -5.79
CA ILE A 65 -5.99 5.21 -6.92
C ILE A 65 -6.29 6.68 -6.69
N LYS A 66 -5.61 7.55 -7.44
CA LYS A 66 -5.75 8.99 -7.34
C LYS A 66 -6.59 9.51 -8.49
N GLU A 67 -7.69 10.16 -8.15
CA GLU A 67 -8.57 10.81 -9.10
C GLU A 67 -7.87 12.01 -9.76
N ASN A 68 -8.08 12.15 -11.06
CA ASN A 68 -7.75 13.35 -11.82
C ASN A 68 -9.02 14.13 -12.12
N GLU A 69 -9.38 15.03 -11.21
CA GLU A 69 -10.65 15.78 -11.19
C GLU A 69 -10.89 16.63 -12.46
N ASP A 70 -9.84 16.91 -13.24
CA ASP A 70 -9.92 17.74 -14.45
C ASP A 70 -10.67 17.05 -15.61
N PHE A 71 -10.91 15.73 -15.53
CA PHE A 71 -11.45 14.94 -16.63
C PHE A 71 -12.56 14.00 -16.14
N ILE A 72 -13.80 14.49 -16.13
CA ILE A 72 -15.00 13.70 -15.84
C ILE A 72 -15.63 13.26 -17.16
N TYR A 73 -15.93 11.96 -17.29
CA TYR A 73 -16.52 11.38 -18.50
C TYR A 73 -17.75 10.55 -18.15
N ASP A 74 -18.73 10.55 -19.06
CA ASP A 74 -19.94 9.74 -18.91
C ASP A 74 -19.74 8.28 -19.36
N ASP A 75 -18.79 8.02 -20.27
CA ASP A 75 -18.70 6.72 -20.98
C ASP A 75 -17.34 6.01 -20.91
N ILE A 76 -16.22 6.74 -20.80
CA ILE A 76 -14.86 6.17 -20.89
C ILE A 76 -13.98 6.74 -19.79
N VAL A 77 -13.34 5.86 -19.02
CA VAL A 77 -12.35 6.20 -17.99
C VAL A 77 -10.97 5.73 -18.43
N ASN A 78 -9.97 6.60 -18.37
CA ASN A 78 -8.58 6.22 -18.56
C ASN A 78 -7.89 5.92 -17.22
N LEU A 79 -7.21 4.79 -17.18
CA LEU A 79 -6.45 4.34 -16.03
C LEU A 79 -4.96 4.30 -16.40
N LYS A 80 -4.14 5.11 -15.73
CA LYS A 80 -2.69 5.09 -15.90
C LYS A 80 -2.03 4.37 -14.73
N LEU A 81 -1.53 3.16 -14.98
CA LEU A 81 -0.90 2.33 -13.96
C LEU A 81 0.63 2.48 -13.94
N ASN A 82 1.18 2.80 -12.78
CA ASN A 82 2.60 2.69 -12.46
C ASN A 82 2.82 1.52 -11.48
N ILE A 83 3.77 0.63 -11.78
CA ILE A 83 4.07 -0.54 -10.94
C ILE A 83 5.45 -0.37 -10.33
N LEU A 84 5.49 -0.28 -9.01
CA LEU A 84 6.70 -0.13 -8.21
C LEU A 84 6.98 -1.47 -7.53
N ARG A 85 7.98 -2.20 -8.02
CA ARG A 85 8.39 -3.51 -7.48
C ARG A 85 9.48 -3.37 -6.42
N ASP A 86 9.54 -4.36 -5.54
CA ASP A 86 10.51 -4.43 -4.44
C ASP A 86 10.51 -3.21 -3.51
N THR A 87 9.32 -2.62 -3.32
CA THR A 87 9.13 -1.45 -2.45
C THR A 87 9.29 -1.83 -0.99
N LEU A 88 9.96 -1.01 -0.20
CA LEU A 88 10.08 -1.20 1.24
C LEU A 88 8.82 -0.70 1.94
N PHE A 89 8.32 -1.49 2.90
CA PHE A 89 7.26 -1.07 3.82
C PHE A 89 7.80 -1.11 5.24
N LEU A 90 7.37 -0.16 6.06
CA LEU A 90 7.67 -0.12 7.49
C LEU A 90 6.37 -0.17 8.29
N TYR A 91 6.42 -0.74 9.47
CA TYR A 91 5.28 -0.78 10.39
C TYR A 91 5.55 0.12 11.58
N GLU A 92 4.64 1.05 11.86
CA GLU A 92 4.67 1.85 13.08
C GLU A 92 4.30 0.97 14.27
N VAL A 93 5.17 0.89 15.28
CA VAL A 93 4.95 0.08 16.49
C VAL A 93 5.02 0.95 17.73
N ASP A 94 4.20 0.61 18.73
CA ASP A 94 4.20 1.31 20.02
C ASP A 94 5.34 0.82 20.92
N ASP A 95 5.57 -0.50 20.98
CA ASP A 95 6.66 -1.10 21.76
C ASP A 95 7.74 -1.71 20.85
N PRO A 96 8.89 -1.03 20.67
CA PRO A 96 10.00 -1.56 19.86
C PRO A 96 10.66 -2.79 20.49
N LEU A 97 10.48 -3.06 21.79
CA LEU A 97 11.11 -4.20 22.47
C LEU A 97 10.54 -5.54 21.99
N GLU A 98 9.27 -5.57 21.59
CA GLU A 98 8.65 -6.75 20.96
C GLU A 98 9.35 -7.14 19.65
N TYR A 99 10.05 -6.19 19.03
CA TYR A 99 10.68 -6.33 17.71
C TYR A 99 12.20 -6.18 17.74
N ILE A 100 12.84 -6.39 18.90
CA ILE A 100 14.28 -6.17 19.09
C ILE A 100 15.21 -6.91 18.10
N ASN A 101 14.71 -7.99 17.47
CA ASN A 101 15.45 -8.74 16.46
C ASN A 101 15.27 -8.22 15.01
N TYR A 102 14.50 -7.14 14.84
CA TYR A 102 14.23 -6.50 13.57
C TYR A 102 15.08 -5.24 13.39
N GLU A 103 15.08 -4.69 12.17
CA GLU A 103 15.63 -3.35 11.98
C GLU A 103 14.59 -2.32 12.42
N ILE A 104 14.90 -1.59 13.48
CA ILE A 104 14.04 -0.58 14.05
C ILE A 104 14.60 0.80 13.72
N TYR A 105 13.72 1.71 13.33
CA TYR A 105 14.02 3.11 13.05
C TYR A 105 13.17 3.98 13.94
N TYR A 106 13.78 4.91 14.65
CA TYR A 106 13.07 5.96 15.38
C TYR A 106 13.08 7.25 14.59
N TYR A 107 11.89 7.81 14.35
CA TYR A 107 11.70 9.02 13.55
C TYR A 107 10.42 9.74 13.96
N ASN A 108 10.45 11.07 14.13
CA ASN A 108 9.30 11.88 14.52
C ASN A 108 8.48 11.31 15.69
N ASP A 109 9.17 10.97 16.80
CA ASP A 109 8.57 10.44 18.02
C ASP A 109 7.83 9.10 17.88
N LYS A 110 8.16 8.33 16.83
CA LYS A 110 7.57 7.02 16.54
C LYS A 110 8.63 5.99 16.19
N PHE A 111 8.32 4.71 16.44
CA PHE A 111 9.17 3.59 16.07
C PHE A 111 8.61 2.89 14.84
N TYR A 112 9.51 2.52 13.94
CA TYR A 112 9.19 1.88 12.68
C TYR A 112 10.02 0.62 12.51
N VAL A 113 9.35 -0.49 12.21
CA VAL A 113 9.99 -1.79 12.05
C VAL A 113 9.98 -2.17 10.59
N ASN A 114 11.18 -2.47 10.06
CA ASN A 114 11.31 -3.21 8.82
C ASN A 114 11.21 -4.71 9.16
N ALA A 115 9.98 -5.21 9.15
CA ALA A 115 9.75 -6.60 9.51
C ALA A 115 10.43 -7.55 8.51
N LYS A 116 10.54 -8.82 8.88
CA LYS A 116 10.97 -9.89 7.97
C LYS A 116 9.89 -10.97 7.97
N ARG A 117 9.95 -11.77 6.92
CA ARG A 117 9.01 -12.74 6.32
C ARG A 117 8.04 -13.57 7.21
N GLU A 118 8.13 -13.56 8.54
CA GLU A 118 7.46 -14.57 9.39
C GLU A 118 6.44 -14.04 10.41
N ASP A 119 6.31 -12.72 10.63
CA ASP A 119 5.39 -12.20 11.65
C ASP A 119 4.10 -11.56 11.07
N ILE A 120 3.09 -12.42 10.90
CA ILE A 120 1.75 -12.11 10.36
C ILE A 120 0.93 -11.18 11.31
N ASN A 121 1.26 -11.14 12.61
CA ASN A 121 0.47 -10.39 13.60
C ASN A 121 0.70 -8.88 13.61
N LEU A 122 1.73 -8.36 12.93
CA LEU A 122 1.94 -6.93 12.76
C LEU A 122 0.81 -6.30 11.92
N MET A 123 0.25 -7.05 10.97
CA MET A 123 -0.60 -6.51 9.91
C MET A 123 -1.99 -6.05 10.37
N GLU A 124 -2.46 -6.54 11.52
CA GLU A 124 -3.80 -6.22 12.04
C GLU A 124 -3.80 -5.00 12.98
N ASN A 125 -2.68 -4.68 13.63
CA ASN A 125 -2.63 -3.70 14.74
C ASN A 125 -1.66 -2.52 14.53
N SER A 126 -0.86 -2.51 13.46
CA SER A 126 0.14 -1.45 13.22
C SER A 126 -0.17 -0.61 11.99
N ASN A 127 0.23 0.67 12.02
CA ASN A 127 0.10 1.55 10.87
C ASN A 127 1.19 1.23 9.85
N LEU A 128 0.80 0.82 8.64
CA LEU A 128 1.70 0.53 7.53
C LEU A 128 2.15 1.84 6.86
N VAL A 129 3.46 1.98 6.68
CA VAL A 129 4.10 3.13 6.05
C VAL A 129 4.79 2.67 4.76
N TYR A 130 4.50 3.37 3.66
CA TYR A 130 4.99 3.05 2.32
C TYR A 130 5.25 4.33 1.51
N GLY A 131 5.89 4.21 0.34
CA GLY A 131 6.23 5.36 -0.52
C GLY A 131 7.39 6.21 0.00
N ASP A 132 7.44 7.47 -0.41
CA ASP A 132 8.58 8.39 -0.17
C ASP A 132 8.97 8.57 1.30
N ILE A 133 7.99 8.46 2.21
CA ILE A 133 8.23 8.62 3.65
C ILE A 133 9.12 7.50 4.21
N VAL A 134 9.09 6.30 3.63
CA VAL A 134 9.96 5.19 4.04
C VAL A 134 11.43 5.55 3.83
N TYR A 135 11.77 6.15 2.68
CA TYR A 135 13.14 6.57 2.41
C TYR A 135 13.60 7.72 3.33
N LYS A 136 12.67 8.61 3.73
CA LYS A 136 12.97 9.64 4.72
C LYS A 136 13.25 9.02 6.10
N ILE A 137 12.45 8.06 6.55
CA ILE A 137 12.64 7.35 7.83
C ILE A 137 13.98 6.62 7.82
N ILE A 138 14.28 5.83 6.77
CA ILE A 138 15.53 5.06 6.70
C ILE A 138 16.75 5.99 6.58
N GLY A 139 16.65 7.07 5.81
CA GLY A 139 17.77 7.97 5.55
C GLY A 139 18.04 9.01 6.64
N ARG A 140 17.04 9.35 7.46
CA ARG A 140 17.13 10.42 8.48
C ARG A 140 16.79 9.96 9.90
N GLY A 141 16.14 8.81 10.06
CA GLY A 141 15.83 8.22 11.36
C GLY A 141 17.06 7.63 12.03
N ILE A 142 16.94 7.43 13.34
CA ILE A 142 17.98 6.76 14.13
C ILE A 142 17.71 5.25 14.08
N LYS A 143 18.67 4.49 13.57
CA LYS A 143 18.62 3.02 13.64
C LYS A 143 18.95 2.58 15.06
N ILE A 144 18.07 1.79 15.67
CA ILE A 144 18.20 1.28 17.04
C ILE A 144 18.53 -0.21 16.98
#